data_AF-A0A0F9JSV1-F1
#
_entry.id   AF-A0A0F9JSV1-F1
#
_cell.length_a   1.000
_cell.length_b   1.000
_cell.length_c   1.000
_cell.angle_alpha   90.00
_cell.angle_beta   90.00
_cell.angle_gamma   90.00
#
_symmetry.space_group_name_H-M   'P 1'
#
loop_
_entity.id
_entity.type
_entity.pdbx_description
1 polymer ?
#
loop_
_entity_poly.entity_id
_entity_poly.type
_entity_poly.pdbx_seq_one_letter_code
_entity_poly.pdbx_strand_id
1 'polypeptide(L)'
;MAELIGFLLPPGARKKGAYKAQFRRLAGEIEKLHALGGCAGKLTLGNRVQALEKAVAKMLGVRHALFVTNATAGFEIAYKFAGLEPGDEVIAPAITFIASIAYPLSIGARVVLADVDPRTINMDPADVAKKITRRTKVIMPQLGYDTQAIQKTCPVAEEVFNRRFTHLPLKTDALIAAHLGRSIGERTGILVAPTIHQSFSGGGLPGTINISPSVMSLVVSDTLGSLAAQGFRNFYLFLCHGGSENARALDNAVKLLLRTSPAFARAMICLLPVWKFGGTGDAEGWARAVRDGDWHAGWLETSMVMALQPELVRMDEMELDPQPLLDLQIAHPDNYQRAEKIVDDEFVVPRMTQRPDIEVGVM
;
A
#
# COMPACT_ATOMS: atom_id res chain seq x y z
N MET A 1 8.87 -7.06 -42.40
CA MET A 1 8.41 -6.45 -41.12
C MET A 1 6.96 -5.97 -41.22
N ALA A 2 6.60 -5.21 -42.27
CA ALA A 2 5.21 -4.78 -42.56
C ALA A 2 4.18 -5.93 -42.59
N GLU A 3 4.49 -7.08 -43.19
CA GLU A 3 3.59 -8.23 -43.25
C GLU A 3 3.38 -8.92 -41.89
N LEU A 4 4.43 -9.02 -41.06
CA LEU A 4 4.38 -9.63 -39.73
C LEU A 4 3.49 -8.83 -38.76
N ILE A 5 3.54 -7.49 -38.86
CA ILE A 5 2.71 -6.58 -38.07
C ILE A 5 1.24 -6.67 -38.51
N GLY A 6 0.99 -6.84 -39.81
CA GLY A 6 -0.35 -7.04 -40.35
C GLY A 6 -1.01 -8.35 -39.88
N PHE A 7 -0.22 -9.36 -39.55
CA PHE A 7 -0.69 -10.64 -39.01
C PHE A 7 -1.14 -10.55 -37.54
N LEU A 8 -0.50 -9.70 -36.73
CA LEU A 8 -0.75 -9.60 -35.27
C LEU A 8 -1.93 -8.70 -34.88
N LEU A 9 -2.47 -7.91 -35.82
CA LEU A 9 -3.61 -7.04 -35.58
C LEU A 9 -4.91 -7.74 -35.98
N PRO A 10 -5.91 -7.91 -35.08
CA PRO A 10 -7.13 -8.63 -35.41
C PRO A 10 -7.94 -7.86 -36.47
N PRO A 11 -8.43 -8.52 -37.54
CA PRO A 11 -9.24 -7.88 -38.55
C PRO A 11 -10.64 -7.55 -37.99
N GLY A 12 -10.83 -6.31 -37.53
CA GLY A 12 -12.16 -5.82 -37.16
C GLY A 12 -13.06 -5.65 -38.39
N ALA A 13 -14.14 -6.43 -38.46
CA ALA A 13 -15.03 -6.61 -39.61
C ALA A 13 -15.76 -5.36 -40.17
N ARG A 14 -15.45 -4.11 -39.77
CA ARG A 14 -16.16 -2.92 -40.26
C ARG A 14 -15.38 -1.69 -40.68
N LYS A 15 -14.04 -1.61 -40.60
CA LYS A 15 -13.33 -0.38 -41.08
C LYS A 15 -11.94 -0.66 -41.66
N LYS A 16 -11.87 -1.13 -42.92
CA LYS A 16 -10.61 -1.24 -43.71
C LYS A 16 -9.80 0.06 -43.72
N GLY A 17 -10.46 1.22 -43.70
CA GLY A 17 -9.80 2.54 -43.65
C GLY A 17 -9.12 2.83 -42.30
N ALA A 18 -9.78 2.53 -41.19
CA ALA A 18 -9.22 2.74 -39.84
C ALA A 18 -8.03 1.81 -39.58
N TYR A 19 -8.12 0.55 -40.04
CA TYR A 19 -7.02 -0.41 -39.99
C TYR A 19 -5.79 0.09 -40.77
N LYS A 20 -5.97 0.54 -42.02
CA LYS A 20 -4.87 1.09 -42.83
C LYS A 20 -4.27 2.36 -42.23
N ALA A 21 -5.05 3.17 -41.52
CA ALA A 21 -4.56 4.37 -40.84
C ALA A 21 -3.72 4.00 -39.59
N GLN A 22 -4.21 3.09 -38.75
CA GLN A 22 -3.46 2.58 -37.60
C GLN A 22 -2.18 1.86 -38.03
N PHE A 23 -2.25 1.04 -39.07
CA PHE A 23 -1.08 0.36 -39.64
C PHE A 23 -0.01 1.36 -40.12
N ARG A 24 -0.40 2.38 -40.88
CA ARG A 24 0.55 3.41 -41.35
C ARG A 24 1.17 4.20 -40.19
N ARG A 25 0.38 4.52 -39.16
CA ARG A 25 0.89 5.18 -37.95
C ARG A 25 1.91 4.30 -37.23
N LEU A 26 1.58 3.03 -36.98
CA LEU A 26 2.47 2.09 -36.29
C LEU A 26 3.74 1.82 -37.10
N ALA A 27 3.63 1.62 -38.42
CA ALA A 27 4.77 1.46 -39.31
C ALA A 27 5.70 2.69 -39.26
N GLY A 28 5.14 3.90 -39.30
CA GLY A 28 5.91 5.13 -39.16
C GLY A 28 6.60 5.28 -37.81
N GLU A 29 5.95 4.87 -36.71
CA GLU A 29 6.58 4.88 -35.38
C GLU A 29 7.72 3.84 -35.27
N ILE A 30 7.56 2.67 -35.89
CA ILE A 30 8.60 1.63 -35.94
C ILE A 30 9.77 2.09 -36.81
N GLU A 31 9.53 2.77 -37.94
CA GLU A 31 10.58 3.36 -38.77
C GLU A 31 11.36 4.44 -38.02
N LYS A 32 10.67 5.30 -37.24
CA LYS A 32 11.33 6.24 -36.33
C LYS A 32 12.19 5.51 -35.30
N LEU A 33 11.65 4.47 -34.66
CA LEU A 33 12.39 3.61 -33.72
C LEU A 33 13.62 2.96 -34.37
N HIS A 34 13.50 2.52 -35.62
CA HIS A 34 14.59 1.93 -36.39
C HIS A 34 15.67 2.96 -36.74
N ALA A 35 15.27 4.16 -37.19
CA ALA A 35 16.17 5.28 -37.43
C ALA A 35 16.89 5.71 -36.14
N LEU A 36 16.23 5.61 -34.99
CA LEU A 36 16.84 5.83 -33.69
C LEU A 36 17.83 4.71 -33.34
N GLY A 37 17.46 3.44 -33.54
CA GLY A 37 18.28 2.27 -33.20
C GLY A 37 19.60 2.16 -33.99
N GLY A 38 19.65 2.72 -35.21
CA GLY A 38 20.79 2.55 -36.12
C GLY A 38 20.93 1.10 -36.62
N CYS A 39 21.87 0.87 -37.55
CA CYS A 39 22.21 -0.49 -37.97
C CYS A 39 22.86 -1.22 -36.77
N ALA A 40 22.48 -2.47 -36.50
CA ALA A 40 22.98 -3.26 -35.38
C ALA A 40 24.49 -3.53 -35.50
N GLY A 41 25.30 -2.54 -35.13
CA GLY A 41 26.74 -2.68 -34.95
C GLY A 41 27.02 -3.29 -33.58
N LYS A 42 27.33 -4.60 -33.59
CA LYS A 42 27.61 -5.49 -32.44
C LYS A 42 26.41 -5.75 -31.53
N LEU A 43 26.17 -7.05 -31.32
CA LEU A 43 25.05 -7.69 -30.64
C LEU A 43 24.68 -7.23 -29.20
N THR A 44 25.39 -6.28 -28.57
CA THR A 44 25.13 -5.95 -27.15
C THR A 44 25.32 -4.51 -26.68
N LEU A 45 25.96 -3.58 -27.40
CA LEU A 45 26.26 -2.23 -26.87
C LEU A 45 26.29 -1.15 -27.97
N GLY A 46 25.13 -0.63 -28.35
CA GLY A 46 25.03 0.47 -29.33
C GLY A 46 25.52 1.81 -28.77
N ASN A 47 25.87 2.75 -29.64
CA ASN A 47 26.35 4.11 -29.27
C ASN A 47 25.40 4.85 -28.30
N ARG A 48 24.10 4.54 -28.33
CA ARG A 48 23.11 5.09 -27.40
C ARG A 48 23.23 4.54 -25.99
N VAL A 49 23.58 3.26 -25.84
CA VAL A 49 23.83 2.64 -24.53
C VAL A 49 25.04 3.32 -23.89
N GLN A 50 26.13 3.48 -24.63
CA GLN A 50 27.33 4.18 -24.15
C GLN A 50 27.06 5.65 -23.82
N ALA A 51 26.26 6.35 -24.64
CA ALA A 51 25.87 7.73 -24.37
C ALA A 51 25.03 7.83 -23.08
N LEU A 52 24.09 6.90 -22.89
CA LEU A 52 23.28 6.85 -21.70
C LEU A 52 24.09 6.47 -20.46
N GLU A 53 25.01 5.50 -20.55
CA GLU A 53 25.94 5.16 -19.47
C GLU A 53 26.80 6.35 -19.06
N LYS A 54 27.32 7.14 -20.03
CA LYS A 54 28.04 8.38 -19.74
C LYS A 54 27.15 9.43 -19.07
N ALA A 55 25.91 9.56 -19.51
CA ALA A 55 24.95 10.49 -18.91
C ALA A 55 24.58 10.07 -17.48
N VAL A 56 24.37 8.79 -17.24
CA VAL A 56 24.08 8.21 -15.92
C VAL A 56 25.30 8.35 -15.00
N ALA A 57 26.51 8.07 -15.49
CA ALA A 57 27.75 8.26 -14.73
C ALA A 57 27.90 9.72 -14.29
N LYS A 58 27.63 10.67 -15.19
CA LYS A 58 27.62 12.10 -14.89
C LYS A 58 26.53 12.46 -13.87
N MET A 59 25.31 11.96 -14.04
CA MET A 59 24.16 12.21 -13.16
C MET A 59 24.43 11.72 -11.73
N LEU A 60 25.03 10.54 -11.60
CA LEU A 60 25.33 9.91 -10.32
C LEU A 60 26.66 10.39 -9.71
N GLY A 61 27.44 11.20 -10.44
CA GLY A 61 28.76 11.65 -9.99
C GLY A 61 29.81 10.54 -9.88
N VAL A 62 29.67 9.45 -10.64
CA VAL A 62 30.58 8.30 -10.61
C VAL A 62 31.47 8.23 -11.85
N ARG A 63 32.63 7.57 -11.74
CA ARG A 63 33.58 7.41 -12.85
C ARG A 63 33.03 6.54 -13.98
N HIS A 64 32.25 5.51 -13.64
CA HIS A 64 31.70 4.54 -14.57
C HIS A 64 30.27 4.17 -14.19
N ALA A 65 29.42 3.97 -15.20
CA ALA A 65 28.11 3.34 -15.06
C ALA A 65 27.98 2.28 -16.17
N LEU A 66 27.32 1.17 -15.86
CA LEU A 66 27.15 0.04 -16.78
C LEU A 66 25.71 -0.46 -16.68
N PHE A 67 25.06 -0.67 -17.82
CA PHE A 67 23.78 -1.36 -17.82
C PHE A 67 23.95 -2.86 -17.60
N VAL A 68 23.18 -3.38 -16.66
CA VAL A 68 23.08 -4.81 -16.37
C VAL A 68 21.69 -5.32 -16.76
N THR A 69 21.58 -6.64 -16.94
CA THR A 69 20.34 -7.28 -17.41
C THR A 69 19.20 -7.20 -16.40
N ASN A 70 19.51 -7.10 -15.10
CA ASN A 70 18.56 -6.89 -14.02
C ASN A 70 19.29 -6.49 -12.71
N ALA A 71 18.52 -6.10 -11.70
CA ALA A 71 19.06 -5.70 -10.40
C ALA A 71 19.81 -6.84 -9.67
N THR A 72 19.38 -8.10 -9.81
CA THR A 72 20.06 -9.26 -9.20
C THR A 72 21.50 -9.38 -9.68
N ALA A 73 21.74 -9.26 -10.99
CA ALA A 73 23.08 -9.27 -11.57
C ALA A 73 23.90 -8.07 -11.09
N GLY A 74 23.27 -6.91 -10.93
CA GLY A 74 23.90 -5.73 -10.33
C GLY A 74 24.36 -5.96 -8.88
N PHE A 75 23.50 -6.56 -8.04
CA PHE A 75 23.85 -6.91 -6.67
C PHE A 75 24.96 -7.96 -6.60
N GLU A 76 24.90 -9.00 -7.42
CA GLU A 76 25.97 -10.00 -7.50
C GLU A 76 27.32 -9.34 -7.81
N ILE A 77 27.38 -8.47 -8.81
CA ILE A 77 28.60 -7.72 -9.13
C ILE A 77 29.03 -6.89 -7.92
N ALA A 78 28.11 -6.12 -7.32
CA ALA A 78 28.42 -5.28 -6.15
C ALA A 78 28.98 -6.08 -4.97
N TYR A 79 28.38 -7.23 -4.64
CA TYR A 79 28.85 -8.10 -3.55
C TYR A 79 30.23 -8.71 -3.85
N LYS A 80 30.48 -9.12 -5.10
CA LYS A 80 31.82 -9.57 -5.53
C LYS A 80 32.87 -8.47 -5.38
N PHE A 81 32.54 -7.23 -5.77
CA PHE A 81 33.43 -6.08 -5.58
C PHE A 81 33.61 -5.70 -4.10
N ALA A 82 32.61 -5.96 -3.25
CA ALA A 82 32.72 -5.82 -1.80
C ALA A 82 33.56 -6.94 -1.14
N GLY A 83 33.99 -7.95 -1.93
CA GLY A 83 34.77 -9.08 -1.45
C GLY A 83 33.99 -9.97 -0.48
N LEU A 84 32.70 -10.17 -0.73
CA LEU A 84 31.85 -11.04 0.07
C LEU A 84 32.20 -12.51 -0.19
N GLU A 85 32.47 -13.26 0.87
CA GLU A 85 32.88 -14.67 0.83
C GLU A 85 31.88 -15.57 1.58
N PRO A 86 31.90 -16.91 1.35
CA PRO A 86 31.10 -17.86 2.13
C PRO A 86 31.34 -17.70 3.64
N GLY A 87 30.27 -17.67 4.44
CA GLY A 87 30.34 -17.51 5.90
C GLY A 87 30.39 -16.06 6.40
N ASP A 88 30.57 -15.06 5.52
CA ASP A 88 30.40 -13.65 5.86
C ASP A 88 28.94 -13.32 6.20
N GLU A 89 28.72 -12.27 6.98
CA GLU A 89 27.39 -11.75 7.30
C GLU A 89 27.05 -10.52 6.47
N VAL A 90 25.85 -10.54 5.87
CA VAL A 90 25.22 -9.42 5.18
C VAL A 90 24.00 -8.97 5.97
N ILE A 91 24.02 -7.75 6.51
CA ILE A 91 22.85 -7.15 7.15
C ILE A 91 21.96 -6.55 6.07
N ALA A 92 20.69 -6.95 6.02
CA ALA A 92 19.71 -6.51 5.02
C ALA A 92 18.39 -6.09 5.69
N PRO A 93 17.55 -5.25 5.06
CA PRO A 93 16.29 -4.84 5.69
C PRO A 93 15.29 -5.99 5.70
N ALA A 94 14.47 -6.08 6.76
CA ALA A 94 13.41 -7.08 6.90
C ALA A 94 12.34 -6.94 5.82
N ILE A 95 12.09 -5.70 5.37
CA ILE A 95 11.31 -5.40 4.17
C ILE A 95 12.28 -5.22 3.01
N THR A 96 12.49 -6.27 2.22
CA THR A 96 13.34 -6.24 1.03
C THR A 96 12.80 -7.14 -0.09
N PHE A 97 13.34 -7.00 -1.31
CA PHE A 97 13.03 -7.88 -2.43
C PHE A 97 14.07 -9.01 -2.54
N ILE A 98 13.65 -10.22 -2.94
CA ILE A 98 14.51 -11.41 -2.97
C ILE A 98 15.82 -11.21 -3.77
N ALA A 99 15.78 -10.41 -4.83
CA ALA A 99 16.95 -10.08 -5.67
C ALA A 99 18.13 -9.51 -4.87
N SER A 100 17.88 -8.84 -3.76
CA SER A 100 18.93 -8.16 -3.00
C SER A 100 19.73 -9.07 -2.07
N ILE A 101 19.17 -10.23 -1.71
CA ILE A 101 19.79 -11.21 -0.79
C ILE A 101 20.07 -12.56 -1.45
N ALA A 102 19.59 -12.78 -2.67
CA ALA A 102 19.76 -14.04 -3.41
C ALA A 102 21.24 -14.42 -3.60
N TYR A 103 22.10 -13.49 -3.99
CA TYR A 103 23.51 -13.78 -4.21
C TYR A 103 24.26 -14.14 -2.91
N PRO A 104 24.19 -13.35 -1.81
CA PRO A 104 24.75 -13.74 -0.52
C PRO A 104 24.37 -15.17 -0.11
N LEU A 105 23.09 -15.51 -0.19
CA LEU A 105 22.61 -16.86 0.14
C LEU A 105 23.21 -17.92 -0.79
N SER A 106 23.31 -17.63 -2.10
CA SER A 106 23.80 -18.57 -3.11
C SER A 106 25.27 -18.98 -2.91
N ILE A 107 26.07 -18.13 -2.28
CA ILE A 107 27.49 -18.40 -2.00
C ILE A 107 27.72 -18.89 -0.56
N GLY A 108 26.66 -19.07 0.24
CA GLY A 108 26.76 -19.50 1.63
C GLY A 108 27.14 -18.38 2.61
N ALA A 109 26.97 -17.11 2.25
CA ALA A 109 26.99 -16.01 3.19
C ALA A 109 25.69 -15.99 4.02
N ARG A 110 25.78 -15.51 5.26
CA ARG A 110 24.64 -15.42 6.17
C ARG A 110 23.94 -14.06 6.00
N VAL A 111 22.65 -14.10 5.72
CA VAL A 111 21.80 -12.90 5.71
C VAL A 111 21.24 -12.67 7.11
N VAL A 112 21.45 -11.47 7.65
CA VAL A 112 20.93 -11.04 8.94
C VAL A 112 19.91 -9.93 8.68
N LEU A 113 18.62 -10.21 8.92
CA LEU A 113 17.58 -9.23 8.69
C LEU A 113 17.54 -8.21 9.84
N ALA A 114 17.72 -6.93 9.52
CA ALA A 114 17.50 -5.81 10.41
C ALA A 114 16.07 -5.28 10.25
N ASP A 115 15.43 -4.93 11.36
CA ASP A 115 14.08 -4.41 11.38
C ASP A 115 14.01 -3.02 10.71
N VAL A 116 12.79 -2.50 10.53
CA VAL A 116 12.57 -1.19 9.93
C VAL A 116 12.19 -0.15 10.98
N ASP A 117 12.71 1.07 10.84
CA ASP A 117 12.22 2.24 11.58
C ASP A 117 10.79 2.50 11.09
N PRO A 118 9.77 2.43 11.97
CA PRO A 118 8.37 2.58 11.57
C PRO A 118 8.04 3.96 11.00
N ARG A 119 8.89 4.98 11.24
CA ARG A 119 8.70 6.34 10.71
C ARG A 119 9.14 6.48 9.26
N THR A 120 10.18 5.76 8.87
CA THR A 120 10.83 5.91 7.56
C THR A 120 10.66 4.69 6.68
N ILE A 121 10.22 3.55 7.25
CA ILE A 121 10.15 2.22 6.62
C ILE A 121 11.53 1.75 6.12
N ASN A 122 12.56 2.45 6.56
CA ASN A 122 13.95 2.21 6.26
C ASN A 122 14.56 1.32 7.35
N MET A 123 15.67 0.61 7.07
CA MET A 123 16.38 -0.20 8.07
C MET A 123 16.67 0.62 9.33
N ASP A 124 16.24 0.14 10.51
CA ASP A 124 16.45 0.83 11.79
C ASP A 124 17.94 0.84 12.14
N PRO A 125 18.61 2.03 12.18
CA PRO A 125 20.03 2.11 12.52
C PRO A 125 20.36 1.52 13.89
N ALA A 126 19.44 1.61 14.86
CA ALA A 126 19.65 1.08 16.21
C ALA A 126 19.66 -0.46 16.21
N ASP A 127 18.78 -1.08 15.42
CA ASP A 127 18.75 -2.53 15.25
C ASP A 127 19.93 -3.05 14.41
N VAL A 128 20.32 -2.31 13.36
CA VAL A 128 21.55 -2.60 12.60
C VAL A 128 22.76 -2.61 13.53
N ALA A 129 22.94 -1.58 14.36
CA ALA A 129 24.07 -1.48 15.27
C ALA A 129 24.17 -2.68 16.23
N LYS A 130 23.03 -3.22 16.69
CA LYS A 130 22.96 -4.42 17.54
C LYS A 130 23.35 -5.71 16.80
N LYS A 131 23.15 -5.74 15.48
CA LYS A 131 23.35 -6.91 14.62
C LYS A 131 24.73 -6.95 13.96
N ILE A 132 25.53 -5.89 14.08
CA ILE A 132 26.91 -5.89 13.62
C ILE A 132 27.73 -6.85 14.48
N THR A 133 28.41 -7.79 13.82
CA THR A 133 29.34 -8.73 14.42
C THR A 133 30.70 -8.65 13.73
N ARG A 134 31.69 -9.41 14.23
CA ARG A 134 32.99 -9.56 13.57
C ARG A 134 32.91 -10.23 12.18
N ARG A 135 31.79 -10.90 11.86
CA ARG A 135 31.55 -11.50 10.54
C ARG A 135 30.82 -10.56 9.59
N THR A 136 30.31 -9.43 10.06
CA THR A 136 29.57 -8.49 9.21
C THR A 136 30.51 -7.89 8.16
N LYS A 137 30.32 -8.32 6.92
CA LYS A 137 31.10 -7.86 5.76
C LYS A 137 30.39 -6.71 5.04
N VAL A 138 29.07 -6.82 4.92
CA VAL A 138 28.26 -5.85 4.20
C VAL A 138 27.05 -5.46 5.04
N ILE A 139 26.83 -4.16 5.19
CA ILE A 139 25.52 -3.62 5.52
C ILE A 139 24.93 -3.18 4.20
N MET A 140 23.86 -3.85 3.77
CA MET A 140 23.25 -3.59 2.48
C MET A 140 22.79 -2.14 2.43
N PRO A 141 23.17 -1.36 1.41
CA PRO A 141 22.68 -0.01 1.26
C PRO A 141 21.16 -0.05 1.13
N GLN A 142 20.52 0.89 1.80
CA GLN A 142 19.09 1.11 1.72
C GLN A 142 18.65 1.21 0.25
N LEU A 143 17.74 0.32 -0.18
CA LEU A 143 16.95 0.52 -1.41
C LEU A 143 15.74 1.44 -1.20
N GLY A 144 15.68 2.07 -0.03
CA GLY A 144 14.57 2.88 0.43
C GLY A 144 14.62 4.30 -0.10
N TYR A 145 13.41 4.84 -0.25
CA TYR A 145 13.04 6.22 -0.48
C TYR A 145 14.10 7.22 0.01
N ASP A 146 14.80 7.87 -0.93
CA ASP A 146 15.56 9.09 -0.64
C ASP A 146 14.53 10.18 -0.31
N THR A 147 14.24 10.35 0.98
CA THR A 147 13.21 11.27 1.44
C THR A 147 13.50 12.71 1.03
N GLN A 148 14.76 13.11 0.89
CA GLN A 148 15.14 14.44 0.41
C GLN A 148 14.99 14.58 -1.11
N ALA A 149 15.31 13.55 -1.90
CA ALA A 149 15.06 13.57 -3.34
C ALA A 149 13.57 13.44 -3.66
N ILE A 150 12.81 12.66 -2.87
CA ILE A 150 11.35 12.58 -2.94
C ILE A 150 10.73 13.92 -2.56
N GLN A 151 11.21 14.59 -1.52
CA GLN A 151 10.81 15.95 -1.17
C GLN A 151 11.03 16.93 -2.34
N LYS A 152 12.18 16.82 -3.04
CA LYS A 152 12.50 17.67 -4.20
C LYS A 152 11.68 17.35 -5.45
N THR A 153 11.24 16.10 -5.63
CA THR A 153 10.60 15.61 -6.87
C THR A 153 9.10 15.40 -6.73
N CYS A 154 8.57 15.34 -5.52
CA CYS A 154 7.17 15.15 -5.18
C CYS A 154 6.80 15.99 -3.94
N PRO A 155 6.36 17.25 -4.11
CA PRO A 155 5.95 18.12 -3.00
C PRO A 155 4.79 17.53 -2.19
N VAL A 156 3.96 16.68 -2.80
CA VAL A 156 2.86 15.99 -2.09
C VAL A 156 3.39 14.91 -1.14
N ALA A 157 4.54 14.31 -1.44
CA ALA A 157 5.18 13.39 -0.50
C ALA A 157 5.66 14.14 0.75
N GLU A 158 6.07 15.40 0.62
CA GLU A 158 6.30 16.26 1.79
C GLU A 158 5.02 16.46 2.60
N GLU A 159 3.86 16.62 1.97
CA GLU A 159 2.58 16.64 2.67
C GLU A 159 2.31 15.32 3.41
N VAL A 160 2.60 14.18 2.78
CA VAL A 160 2.46 12.86 3.42
C VAL A 160 3.44 12.61 4.57
N PHE A 161 4.67 13.11 4.47
CA PHE A 161 5.75 12.86 5.43
C PHE A 161 5.91 13.95 6.50
N ASN A 162 5.55 15.21 6.19
CA ASN A 162 5.72 16.38 7.06
C ASN A 162 4.40 17.00 7.53
N ARG A 163 3.29 16.96 6.75
CA ARG A 163 1.97 17.25 7.33
C ARG A 163 1.52 15.99 8.04
N ARG A 164 1.60 16.04 9.36
CA ARG A 164 1.16 14.98 10.24
C ARG A 164 -0.36 15.09 10.28
N PHE A 165 -1.06 14.34 9.42
CA PHE A 165 -2.52 14.41 9.26
C PHE A 165 -3.26 14.36 10.58
N THR A 166 -2.72 13.59 11.53
CA THR A 166 -3.19 13.49 12.90
C THR A 166 -1.97 13.27 13.80
N HIS A 167 -2.16 13.28 15.13
CA HIS A 167 -1.17 12.78 16.09
C HIS A 167 -1.00 11.25 16.05
N LEU A 168 -1.84 10.55 15.28
CA LEU A 168 -1.82 9.10 15.10
C LEU A 168 -1.13 8.69 13.78
N PRO A 169 -0.71 7.42 13.62
CA PRO A 169 -0.19 6.93 12.35
C PRO A 169 -1.33 6.64 11.35
N LEU A 170 -1.08 6.75 10.04
CA LEU A 170 -2.06 6.42 8.97
C LEU A 170 -2.59 4.96 9.02
N LYS A 171 -1.94 4.08 9.79
CA LYS A 171 -2.29 2.68 9.94
C LYS A 171 -3.13 2.37 11.19
N THR A 172 -3.64 3.37 11.91
CA THR A 172 -4.39 3.20 13.19
C THR A 172 -5.41 2.08 13.14
N ASP A 173 -6.34 2.12 12.18
CA ASP A 173 -7.44 1.15 12.10
C ASP A 173 -6.93 -0.27 11.88
N ALA A 174 -5.92 -0.42 11.01
CA ALA A 174 -5.31 -1.71 10.72
C ALA A 174 -4.46 -2.21 11.90
N LEU A 175 -3.81 -1.33 12.65
CA LEU A 175 -3.06 -1.65 13.86
C LEU A 175 -4.00 -2.19 14.94
N ILE A 176 -5.12 -1.49 15.17
CA ILE A 176 -6.17 -1.90 16.10
C ILE A 176 -6.76 -3.24 15.66
N ALA A 177 -7.10 -3.39 14.37
CA ALA A 177 -7.64 -4.64 13.81
C ALA A 177 -6.70 -5.83 14.00
N ALA A 178 -5.42 -5.65 13.68
CA ALA A 178 -4.41 -6.69 13.82
C ALA A 178 -4.25 -7.13 15.28
N HIS A 179 -4.22 -6.18 16.21
CA HIS A 179 -4.11 -6.49 17.64
C HIS A 179 -5.35 -7.19 18.18
N LEU A 180 -6.56 -6.71 17.85
CA LEU A 180 -7.81 -7.35 18.25
C LEU A 180 -7.91 -8.77 17.70
N GLY A 181 -7.62 -8.95 16.40
CA GLY A 181 -7.61 -10.25 15.76
C GLY A 181 -6.68 -11.22 16.47
N ARG A 182 -5.41 -10.84 16.68
CA ARG A 182 -4.43 -11.67 17.42
C ARG A 182 -4.91 -12.01 18.82
N SER A 183 -5.35 -11.01 19.59
CA SER A 183 -5.80 -11.19 20.98
C SER A 183 -7.00 -12.14 21.10
N ILE A 184 -7.94 -12.05 20.15
CA ILE A 184 -9.08 -12.97 20.06
C ILE A 184 -8.57 -14.37 19.72
N GLY A 185 -7.69 -14.51 18.72
CA GLY A 185 -7.13 -15.79 18.32
C GLY A 185 -6.41 -16.51 19.46
N GLU A 186 -5.57 -15.78 20.22
CA GLU A 186 -4.85 -16.31 21.38
C GLU A 186 -5.80 -16.79 22.48
N ARG A 187 -6.89 -16.08 22.74
CA ARG A 187 -7.86 -16.42 23.81
C ARG A 187 -8.86 -17.51 23.42
N THR A 188 -9.17 -17.64 22.13
CA THR A 188 -10.25 -18.52 21.64
C THR A 188 -9.74 -19.72 20.85
N GLY A 189 -8.48 -19.71 20.43
CA GLY A 189 -7.91 -20.70 19.50
C GLY A 189 -8.37 -20.52 18.05
N ILE A 190 -9.09 -19.44 17.73
CA ILE A 190 -9.50 -19.13 16.35
C ILE A 190 -8.27 -18.72 15.53
N LEU A 191 -8.15 -19.27 14.32
CA LEU A 191 -7.09 -18.88 13.39
C LEU A 191 -7.34 -17.47 12.84
N VAL A 192 -6.32 -16.63 12.90
CA VAL A 192 -6.37 -15.23 12.46
C VAL A 192 -5.72 -15.10 11.09
N ALA A 193 -6.51 -14.70 10.09
CA ALA A 193 -5.98 -14.40 8.76
C ALA A 193 -5.17 -13.09 8.77
N PRO A 194 -4.29 -12.85 7.78
CA PRO A 194 -3.59 -11.58 7.65
C PRO A 194 -4.55 -10.37 7.61
N THR A 195 -4.19 -9.29 8.30
CA THR A 195 -4.96 -8.05 8.31
C THR A 195 -5.00 -7.42 6.92
N ILE A 196 -6.18 -6.98 6.48
CA ILE A 196 -6.35 -6.21 5.25
C ILE A 196 -6.13 -4.73 5.60
N HIS A 197 -5.13 -4.12 4.99
CA HIS A 197 -4.69 -2.76 5.32
C HIS A 197 -5.37 -1.67 4.51
N GLN A 198 -5.93 -1.99 3.34
CA GLN A 198 -6.55 -1.02 2.45
C GLN A 198 -8.08 -1.14 2.50
N SER A 199 -8.75 0.02 2.60
CA SER A 199 -10.19 0.14 2.50
C SER A 199 -10.54 1.47 1.80
N PHE A 200 -11.81 1.87 1.85
CA PHE A 200 -12.26 3.17 1.36
C PHE A 200 -12.60 4.09 2.53
N SER A 201 -11.79 5.11 2.78
CA SER A 201 -12.03 6.07 3.86
C SER A 201 -12.92 7.26 3.49
N GLY A 202 -13.29 7.41 2.22
CA GLY A 202 -13.99 8.60 1.73
C GLY A 202 -13.13 9.88 1.71
N GLY A 203 -12.02 9.92 2.45
CA GLY A 203 -11.09 11.03 2.53
C GLY A 203 -10.05 11.02 1.41
N GLY A 204 -9.79 12.19 0.83
CA GLY A 204 -8.69 12.50 -0.09
C GLY A 204 -7.52 13.23 0.58
N LEU A 205 -7.41 13.17 1.92
CA LEU A 205 -6.26 13.71 2.63
C LEU A 205 -4.97 13.03 2.13
N PRO A 206 -3.87 13.77 1.96
CA PRO A 206 -2.61 13.17 1.52
C PRO A 206 -2.20 12.01 2.45
N GLY A 207 -1.50 11.02 1.91
CA GLY A 207 -1.08 9.82 2.65
C GLY A 207 -2.16 8.76 2.79
N THR A 208 -3.44 9.13 2.77
CA THR A 208 -4.55 8.17 2.73
C THR A 208 -4.58 7.44 1.39
N ILE A 209 -4.48 6.12 1.44
CA ILE A 209 -4.52 5.25 0.26
C ILE A 209 -5.87 4.54 0.22
N ASN A 210 -6.74 4.99 -0.67
CA ASN A 210 -8.05 4.38 -0.89
C ASN A 210 -8.00 3.31 -1.98
N ILE A 211 -8.67 2.19 -1.71
CA ILE A 211 -9.21 1.33 -2.76
C ILE A 211 -10.72 1.54 -2.83
N SER A 212 -11.34 1.30 -3.98
CA SER A 212 -12.80 1.43 -4.06
C SER A 212 -13.48 0.37 -3.18
N PRO A 213 -14.68 0.65 -2.62
CA PRO A 213 -15.43 -0.34 -1.85
C PRO A 213 -15.66 -1.64 -2.64
N SER A 214 -15.84 -1.55 -3.95
CA SER A 214 -15.97 -2.71 -4.84
C SER A 214 -14.69 -3.56 -4.88
N VAL A 215 -13.51 -2.93 -4.96
CA VAL A 215 -12.23 -3.66 -4.96
C VAL A 215 -11.99 -4.31 -3.60
N MET A 216 -12.26 -3.59 -2.50
CA MET A 216 -12.19 -4.15 -1.15
C MET A 216 -13.07 -5.39 -1.02
N SER A 217 -14.34 -5.30 -1.46
CA SER A 217 -15.29 -6.41 -1.44
C SER A 217 -14.82 -7.62 -2.27
N LEU A 218 -14.19 -7.38 -3.42
CA LEU A 218 -13.60 -8.46 -4.24
C LEU A 218 -12.43 -9.13 -3.51
N VAL A 219 -11.49 -8.35 -2.97
CA VAL A 219 -10.35 -8.89 -2.20
C VAL A 219 -10.84 -9.75 -1.03
N VAL A 220 -11.84 -9.28 -0.27
CA VAL A 220 -12.41 -10.06 0.83
C VAL A 220 -13.10 -11.32 0.31
N SER A 221 -13.88 -11.22 -0.77
CA SER A 221 -14.62 -12.35 -1.34
C SER A 221 -13.69 -13.44 -1.89
N ASP A 222 -12.61 -13.07 -2.58
CA ASP A 222 -11.61 -14.01 -3.10
C ASP A 222 -10.82 -14.66 -1.95
N THR A 223 -10.51 -13.89 -0.90
CA THR A 223 -9.87 -14.41 0.31
C THR A 223 -10.76 -15.45 1.00
N LEU A 224 -12.03 -15.13 1.20
CA LEU A 224 -13.02 -16.07 1.76
C LEU A 224 -13.16 -17.30 0.87
N GLY A 225 -13.20 -17.14 -0.46
CA GLY A 225 -13.32 -18.25 -1.41
C GLY A 225 -12.13 -19.20 -1.33
N SER A 226 -10.92 -18.66 -1.28
CA SER A 226 -9.68 -19.41 -1.11
C SER A 226 -9.64 -20.19 0.20
N LEU A 227 -10.07 -19.57 1.31
CA LEU A 227 -10.17 -20.23 2.60
C LEU A 227 -11.28 -21.29 2.63
N ALA A 228 -12.43 -21.01 2.02
CA ALA A 228 -13.53 -21.97 1.91
C ALA A 228 -13.09 -23.21 1.11
N ALA A 229 -12.31 -23.04 0.04
CA ALA A 229 -11.73 -24.14 -0.74
C ALA A 229 -10.79 -25.03 0.11
N GLN A 230 -10.13 -24.46 1.11
CA GLN A 230 -9.27 -25.20 2.06
C GLN A 230 -10.05 -25.88 3.20
N GLY A 231 -11.38 -25.68 3.28
CA GLY A 231 -12.23 -26.33 4.28
C GLY A 231 -12.71 -25.41 5.41
N PHE A 232 -12.32 -24.14 5.44
CA PHE A 232 -12.84 -23.19 6.44
C PHE A 232 -14.34 -22.95 6.23
N ARG A 233 -15.12 -22.91 7.32
CA ARG A 233 -16.59 -22.74 7.26
C ARG A 233 -17.13 -21.64 8.16
N ASN A 234 -16.38 -21.20 9.16
CA ASN A 234 -16.82 -20.13 10.05
C ASN A 234 -15.87 -18.94 9.88
N PHE A 235 -16.40 -17.85 9.35
CA PHE A 235 -15.67 -16.62 9.07
C PHE A 235 -16.19 -15.50 9.97
N TYR A 236 -15.28 -14.82 10.64
CA TYR A 236 -15.56 -13.64 11.47
C TYR A 236 -14.76 -12.47 10.92
N LEU A 237 -15.45 -11.48 10.37
CA LEU A 237 -14.85 -10.32 9.73
C LEU A 237 -14.96 -9.12 10.66
N PHE A 238 -13.86 -8.77 11.30
CA PHE A 238 -13.77 -7.62 12.20
C PHE A 238 -13.56 -6.33 11.40
N LEU A 239 -14.52 -5.41 11.46
CA LEU A 239 -14.44 -4.12 10.77
C LEU A 239 -13.99 -3.06 11.79
N CYS A 240 -12.77 -2.56 11.61
CA CYS A 240 -12.18 -1.54 12.50
C CYS A 240 -12.14 -0.15 11.86
N HIS A 241 -12.49 -0.02 10.59
CA HIS A 241 -12.65 1.27 9.91
C HIS A 241 -14.14 1.60 9.76
N GLY A 242 -14.55 2.78 10.24
CA GLY A 242 -15.95 3.19 10.42
C GLY A 242 -16.74 3.52 9.14
N GLY A 243 -16.12 3.57 7.97
CA GLY A 243 -16.75 4.03 6.72
C GLY A 243 -18.00 3.22 6.32
N SER A 244 -19.14 3.91 6.25
CA SER A 244 -20.45 3.30 5.99
C SER A 244 -20.54 2.64 4.61
N GLU A 245 -19.82 3.17 3.61
CA GLU A 245 -19.72 2.62 2.27
C GLU A 245 -19.04 1.25 2.26
N ASN A 246 -18.00 1.04 3.07
CA ASN A 246 -17.32 -0.25 3.18
C ASN A 246 -18.27 -1.30 3.74
N ALA A 247 -18.95 -0.98 4.85
CA ALA A 247 -19.85 -1.91 5.50
C ALA A 247 -20.99 -2.33 4.55
N ARG A 248 -21.58 -1.38 3.82
CA ARG A 248 -22.63 -1.66 2.83
C ARG A 248 -22.12 -2.46 1.63
N ALA A 249 -20.96 -2.09 1.08
CA ALA A 249 -20.38 -2.79 -0.07
C ALA A 249 -20.00 -4.23 0.28
N LEU A 250 -19.46 -4.44 1.49
CA LEU A 250 -19.06 -5.75 1.97
C LEU A 250 -20.27 -6.63 2.30
N ASP A 251 -21.29 -6.09 2.97
CA ASP A 251 -22.54 -6.80 3.25
C ASP A 251 -23.21 -7.30 1.97
N ASN A 252 -23.30 -6.43 0.94
CA ASN A 252 -23.84 -6.82 -0.36
C ASN A 252 -23.00 -7.91 -1.04
N ALA A 253 -21.67 -7.78 -1.01
CA ALA A 253 -20.77 -8.75 -1.63
C ALA A 253 -20.84 -10.11 -0.95
N VAL A 254 -20.84 -10.16 0.39
CA VAL A 254 -20.97 -11.38 1.17
C VAL A 254 -22.32 -12.05 0.90
N LYS A 255 -23.43 -11.30 0.89
CA LYS A 255 -24.76 -11.83 0.55
C LYS A 255 -24.79 -12.44 -0.85
N LEU A 256 -24.14 -11.78 -1.82
CA LEU A 256 -24.04 -12.31 -3.17
C LEU A 256 -23.20 -13.60 -3.20
N LEU A 257 -22.05 -13.62 -2.53
CA LEU A 257 -21.16 -14.78 -2.44
C LEU A 257 -21.85 -16.01 -1.85
N LEU A 258 -22.58 -15.83 -0.73
CA LEU A 258 -23.38 -16.88 -0.10
C LEU A 258 -24.47 -17.44 -1.04
N ARG A 259 -24.98 -16.61 -1.96
CA ARG A 259 -26.04 -16.99 -2.91
C ARG A 259 -25.51 -17.63 -4.18
N THR A 260 -24.37 -17.19 -4.70
CA THR A 260 -23.88 -17.58 -6.03
C THR A 260 -22.83 -18.69 -5.99
N SER A 261 -22.17 -18.91 -4.86
CA SER A 261 -21.08 -19.87 -4.74
C SER A 261 -21.48 -21.09 -3.89
N PRO A 262 -21.60 -22.28 -4.50
CA PRO A 262 -21.89 -23.52 -3.77
C PRO A 262 -20.85 -23.85 -2.68
N ALA A 263 -19.63 -23.34 -2.80
CA ALA A 263 -18.57 -23.50 -1.80
C ALA A 263 -18.97 -22.96 -0.41
N PHE A 264 -19.93 -22.04 -0.37
CA PHE A 264 -20.42 -21.41 0.85
C PHE A 264 -21.73 -22.00 1.38
N ALA A 265 -22.27 -23.07 0.78
CA ALA A 265 -23.55 -23.66 1.20
C ALA A 265 -23.58 -24.12 2.67
N ARG A 266 -22.40 -24.38 3.27
CA ARG A 266 -22.24 -24.75 4.68
C ARG A 266 -21.34 -23.78 5.45
N ALA A 267 -21.13 -22.58 4.91
CA ALA A 267 -20.31 -21.56 5.53
C ALA A 267 -21.17 -20.53 6.26
N MET A 268 -20.71 -20.10 7.43
CA MET A 268 -21.21 -18.94 8.16
C MET A 268 -20.20 -17.81 7.99
N ILE A 269 -20.69 -16.61 7.65
CA ILE A 269 -19.90 -15.39 7.62
C ILE A 269 -20.56 -14.37 8.55
N CYS A 270 -19.80 -13.85 9.51
CA CYS A 270 -20.25 -12.85 10.47
C CYS A 270 -19.49 -11.53 10.26
N LEU A 271 -20.22 -10.44 10.03
CA LEU A 271 -19.66 -9.08 9.97
C LEU A 271 -19.73 -8.46 11.36
N LEU A 272 -18.57 -8.14 11.93
CA LEU A 272 -18.39 -7.67 13.30
C LEU A 272 -17.80 -6.26 13.30
N PRO A 273 -18.62 -5.21 13.12
CA PRO A 273 -18.17 -3.83 13.34
C PRO A 273 -17.77 -3.61 14.81
N VAL A 274 -16.52 -3.22 15.05
CA VAL A 274 -15.98 -3.13 16.42
C VAL A 274 -16.74 -2.14 17.30
N TRP A 275 -17.31 -1.10 16.69
CA TRP A 275 -18.10 -0.08 17.38
C TRP A 275 -19.46 -0.58 17.90
N LYS A 276 -19.87 -1.82 17.57
CA LYS A 276 -21.04 -2.48 18.17
C LYS A 276 -20.70 -3.26 19.44
N PHE A 277 -19.45 -3.28 19.86
CA PHE A 277 -18.99 -3.98 21.06
C PHE A 277 -18.51 -2.98 22.12
N GLY A 278 -18.90 -3.21 23.38
CA GLY A 278 -18.53 -2.40 24.54
C GLY A 278 -18.45 -3.27 25.79
N GLY A 279 -17.68 -2.81 26.79
CA GLY A 279 -17.55 -3.51 28.08
C GLY A 279 -18.86 -3.57 28.86
N THR A 280 -18.83 -4.21 30.04
CA THR A 280 -20.00 -4.29 30.93
C THR A 280 -20.49 -2.90 31.33
N GLY A 281 -21.66 -2.50 30.81
CA GLY A 281 -22.37 -1.28 31.24
C GLY A 281 -22.10 -0.04 30.40
N ASP A 282 -21.63 -0.17 29.15
CA ASP A 282 -21.48 0.94 28.21
C ASP A 282 -20.48 2.04 28.65
N ALA A 283 -19.85 1.92 29.81
CA ALA A 283 -19.01 2.95 30.42
C ALA A 283 -17.62 3.11 29.78
N GLU A 284 -17.17 2.15 28.96
CA GLU A 284 -15.82 2.12 28.39
C GLU A 284 -15.81 1.59 26.95
N GLY A 285 -14.71 1.86 26.24
CA GLY A 285 -14.47 1.39 24.87
C GLY A 285 -15.38 2.07 23.84
N TRP A 286 -15.61 1.39 22.71
CA TRP A 286 -16.34 1.99 21.59
C TRP A 286 -17.77 2.43 21.93
N ALA A 287 -18.47 1.71 22.80
CA ALA A 287 -19.82 2.10 23.22
C ALA A 287 -19.83 3.49 23.87
N ARG A 288 -18.81 3.82 24.67
CA ARG A 288 -18.65 5.17 25.23
C ARG A 288 -18.25 6.17 24.16
N ALA A 289 -17.25 5.86 23.34
CA ALA A 289 -16.79 6.76 22.28
C ALA A 289 -17.93 7.19 21.35
N VAL A 290 -18.77 6.24 20.93
CA VAL A 290 -19.97 6.50 20.11
C VAL A 290 -20.96 7.47 20.79
N ARG A 291 -21.13 7.40 22.11
CA ARG A 291 -22.00 8.35 22.83
C ARG A 291 -21.37 9.73 23.00
N ASP A 292 -20.06 9.75 23.21
CA ASP A 292 -19.28 10.97 23.40
C ASP A 292 -19.04 11.69 22.04
N GLY A 293 -19.44 11.08 20.92
CA GLY A 293 -19.20 11.60 19.57
C GLY A 293 -17.75 11.46 19.12
N ASP A 294 -17.01 10.50 19.69
CA ASP A 294 -15.63 10.17 19.36
C ASP A 294 -15.59 9.10 18.24
N TRP A 295 -15.49 9.59 17.01
CA TRP A 295 -15.63 8.86 15.75
C TRP A 295 -14.31 8.58 15.03
N HIS A 296 -13.36 9.52 15.06
CA HIS A 296 -12.10 9.40 14.33
C HIS A 296 -11.00 10.24 14.99
N ALA A 297 -9.84 9.62 15.18
CA ALA A 297 -8.64 10.18 15.77
C ALA A 297 -8.82 10.83 17.17
N GLY A 298 -9.96 10.68 17.83
CA GLY A 298 -10.17 11.22 19.16
C GLY A 298 -9.67 10.30 20.27
N TRP A 299 -10.22 10.43 21.47
CA TRP A 299 -9.59 9.91 22.68
C TRP A 299 -9.46 8.38 22.69
N LEU A 300 -10.40 7.64 22.11
CA LEU A 300 -10.39 6.18 22.17
C LEU A 300 -9.30 5.60 21.27
N GLU A 301 -9.27 5.98 19.98
CA GLU A 301 -8.22 5.52 19.06
C GLU A 301 -6.84 5.93 19.56
N THR A 302 -6.72 7.16 20.06
CA THR A 302 -5.49 7.65 20.68
C THR A 302 -5.06 6.77 21.84
N SER A 303 -5.96 6.52 22.79
CA SER A 303 -5.67 5.69 23.97
C SER A 303 -5.31 4.26 23.59
N MET A 304 -5.98 3.70 22.58
CA MET A 304 -5.67 2.36 22.07
C MET A 304 -4.27 2.32 21.43
N VAL A 305 -3.92 3.26 20.56
CA VAL A 305 -2.58 3.29 19.95
C VAL A 305 -1.52 3.58 21.01
N MET A 306 -1.77 4.44 22.00
CA MET A 306 -0.85 4.66 23.12
C MET A 306 -0.60 3.38 23.93
N ALA A 307 -1.62 2.56 24.13
CA ALA A 307 -1.48 1.28 24.82
C ALA A 307 -0.72 0.23 23.98
N LEU A 308 -0.82 0.30 22.64
CA LEU A 308 -0.23 -0.69 21.72
C LEU A 308 1.19 -0.33 21.28
N GLN A 309 1.39 0.92 20.86
CA GLN A 309 2.60 1.47 20.25
C GLN A 309 2.73 2.96 20.61
N PRO A 310 3.05 3.32 21.87
CA PRO A 310 3.08 4.71 22.34
C PRO A 310 4.04 5.60 21.54
N GLU A 311 5.11 5.03 20.99
CA GLU A 311 6.07 5.72 20.12
C GLU A 311 5.48 6.26 18.82
N LEU A 312 4.29 5.79 18.42
CA LEU A 312 3.59 6.24 17.22
C LEU A 312 2.64 7.41 17.47
N VAL A 313 2.38 7.76 18.73
CA VAL A 313 1.44 8.82 19.11
C VAL A 313 2.20 10.12 19.41
N ARG A 314 1.83 11.18 18.72
CA ARG A 314 2.52 12.49 18.75
C ARG A 314 1.65 13.54 19.42
N MET A 315 1.41 13.36 20.71
CA MET A 315 0.49 14.20 21.49
C MET A 315 0.90 15.68 21.52
N ASP A 316 2.20 15.96 21.44
CA ASP A 316 2.79 17.29 21.39
C ASP A 316 2.52 18.04 20.07
N GLU A 317 2.00 17.34 19.08
CA GLU A 317 1.74 17.85 17.73
C GLU A 317 0.27 17.65 17.32
N MET A 318 -0.60 17.39 18.29
CA MET A 318 -2.03 17.24 18.05
C MET A 318 -2.62 18.58 17.61
N GLU A 319 -3.16 18.60 16.39
CA GLU A 319 -3.93 19.70 15.82
C GLU A 319 -5.37 19.24 15.62
N LEU A 320 -6.33 20.12 15.89
CA LEU A 320 -7.75 19.86 15.70
C LEU A 320 -8.27 20.75 14.57
N ASP A 321 -9.31 20.29 13.87
CA ASP A 321 -10.06 21.16 12.97
C ASP A 321 -10.69 22.34 13.75
N PRO A 322 -11.04 23.47 13.10
CA PRO A 322 -11.76 24.57 13.75
C PRO A 322 -13.07 24.12 14.43
N GLN A 323 -13.41 24.71 15.58
CA GLN A 323 -14.57 24.31 16.41
C GLN A 323 -15.88 24.07 15.63
N PRO A 324 -16.30 24.93 14.68
CA PRO A 324 -17.55 24.69 13.94
C PRO A 324 -17.54 23.40 13.10
N LEU A 325 -16.36 22.96 12.64
CA LEU A 325 -16.19 21.71 11.90
C LEU A 325 -16.12 20.52 12.85
N LEU A 326 -15.46 20.67 14.00
CA LEU A 326 -15.49 19.67 15.07
C LEU A 326 -16.92 19.39 15.52
N ASP A 327 -17.72 20.42 15.80
CA ASP A 327 -19.11 20.28 16.23
C ASP A 327 -19.95 19.51 15.19
N LEU A 328 -19.68 19.76 13.90
CA LEU A 328 -20.32 19.02 12.81
C LEU A 328 -19.88 17.55 12.79
N GLN A 329 -18.58 17.26 12.92
CA GLN A 329 -18.05 15.90 12.92
C GLN A 329 -18.56 15.10 14.13
N ILE A 330 -18.58 15.71 15.32
CA ILE A 330 -19.14 15.14 16.55
C ILE A 330 -20.61 14.76 16.38
N ALA A 331 -21.39 15.63 15.72
CA ALA A 331 -22.82 15.39 15.49
C ALA A 331 -23.10 14.21 14.55
N HIS A 332 -22.24 13.93 13.57
CA HIS A 332 -22.39 12.79 12.67
C HIS A 332 -21.06 12.37 12.02
N PRO A 333 -20.68 11.08 12.04
CA PRO A 333 -19.37 10.61 11.58
C PRO A 333 -19.12 10.87 10.08
N ASP A 334 -20.15 10.91 9.24
CA ASP A 334 -20.01 11.18 7.80
C ASP A 334 -20.06 12.68 7.42
N ASN A 335 -20.12 13.61 8.39
CA ASN A 335 -20.19 15.05 8.10
C ASN A 335 -18.90 15.65 7.51
N TYR A 336 -17.84 14.85 7.41
CA TYR A 336 -16.66 15.20 6.61
C TYR A 336 -16.92 15.20 5.10
N GLN A 337 -18.05 14.62 4.67
CA GLN A 337 -18.48 14.61 3.29
C GLN A 337 -19.53 15.71 3.03
N ARG A 338 -19.53 16.22 1.79
CA ARG A 338 -20.59 17.07 1.24
C ARG A 338 -21.35 16.29 0.17
N ALA A 339 -22.66 16.17 0.38
CA ALA A 339 -23.60 15.61 -0.58
C ALA A 339 -24.19 16.73 -1.46
N GLU A 340 -24.05 16.61 -2.77
CA GLU A 340 -24.62 17.57 -3.73
C GLU A 340 -25.43 16.84 -4.80
N LYS A 341 -26.72 17.15 -4.92
CA LYS A 341 -27.53 16.70 -6.05
C LYS A 341 -27.42 17.72 -7.19
N ILE A 342 -27.30 17.21 -8.41
CA ILE A 342 -27.31 18.05 -9.62
C ILE A 342 -28.71 18.66 -9.83
N VAL A 343 -29.74 17.92 -9.45
CA VAL A 343 -31.16 18.32 -9.51
C VAL A 343 -31.84 17.82 -8.25
N ASP A 344 -32.70 18.66 -7.66
CA ASP A 344 -33.49 18.31 -6.49
C ASP A 344 -34.66 17.38 -6.88
N ASP A 345 -34.33 16.11 -7.04
CA ASP A 345 -35.23 15.03 -7.41
C ASP A 345 -34.91 13.77 -6.58
N GLU A 346 -35.92 12.98 -6.22
CA GLU A 346 -35.77 11.81 -5.35
C GLU A 346 -34.95 10.68 -5.99
N PHE A 347 -34.96 10.58 -7.33
CA PHE A 347 -34.24 9.55 -8.09
C PHE A 347 -32.79 9.92 -8.37
N VAL A 348 -32.40 11.18 -8.13
CA VAL A 348 -31.04 11.65 -8.36
C VAL A 348 -30.17 11.34 -7.16
N VAL A 349 -29.21 10.44 -7.36
CA VAL A 349 -28.20 10.07 -6.36
C VAL A 349 -27.23 11.26 -6.16
N PRO A 350 -27.00 11.70 -4.91
CA PRO A 350 -26.08 12.80 -4.64
C PRO A 350 -24.64 12.41 -4.97
N ARG A 351 -23.86 13.40 -5.43
CA ARG A 351 -22.40 13.31 -5.50
C ARG A 351 -21.85 13.53 -4.10
N MET A 352 -21.03 12.60 -3.63
CA MET A 352 -20.31 12.71 -2.37
C MET A 352 -18.89 13.20 -2.66
N THR A 353 -18.44 14.22 -1.94
CA THR A 353 -17.08 14.76 -2.01
C THR A 353 -16.59 15.07 -0.60
N GLN A 354 -15.28 14.98 -0.34
CA GLN A 354 -14.75 15.49 0.92
C GLN A 354 -14.93 17.01 0.98
N ARG A 355 -15.32 17.50 2.16
CA ARG A 355 -15.36 18.92 2.48
C ARG A 355 -13.97 19.56 2.36
N PRO A 356 -13.79 20.57 1.50
CA PRO A 356 -12.48 21.20 1.32
C PRO A 356 -12.07 22.06 2.53
N ASP A 357 -13.02 22.39 3.40
CA ASP A 357 -12.83 23.11 4.66
C ASP A 357 -12.30 22.24 5.80
N ILE A 358 -12.26 20.92 5.63
CA ILE A 358 -11.61 19.99 6.58
C ILE A 358 -10.14 19.82 6.18
N GLU A 359 -9.25 20.33 7.02
CA GLU A 359 -7.81 20.35 6.75
C GLU A 359 -7.09 19.17 7.41
N VAL A 360 -7.56 18.73 8.58
CA VAL A 360 -6.88 17.75 9.43
C VAL A 360 -7.70 16.45 9.52
N GLY A 361 -9.02 16.56 9.70
CA GLY A 361 -9.90 15.39 9.87
C GLY A 361 -9.78 14.75 11.25
N VAL A 362 -9.39 15.52 12.27
CA VAL A 362 -9.20 15.06 13.65
C VAL A 362 -10.20 15.75 14.56
N MET A 363 -10.82 14.97 15.44
CA MET A 363 -11.75 15.44 16.46
C MET A 363 -11.13 15.68 17.83
#